data_AF-A0A2D6M6R4-F1
#
_entry.id   AF-A0A2D6M6R4-F1
#
_cell.length_a   1.000
_cell.length_b   1.000
_cell.length_c   1.000
_cell.angle_alpha   90.00
_cell.angle_beta   90.00
_cell.angle_gamma   90.00
#
_symmetry.space_group_name_H-M   'P 1'
#
loop_
_entity.id
_entity.type
_entity.pdbx_description
1 polymer ?
#
loop_
_entity_poly.entity_id
_entity_poly.type
_entity_poly.pdbx_seq_one_letter_code
_entity_poly.pdbx_strand_id
1 'polypeptide(L)'
;MAFDLDAFLSKARAKFDLDTELRAPSYTGKKKPGLVILSHGLGRDSSTVLALVLDGKLKVDGKKVGTDQLDAVVFSDTGYELDFTMNVKDVMVEALEPHGIPFFHLETPPARLWKPWWKKRRKEWLRRFEEIERARDRGQTAKAKKLWDALCVREPKGALPWRTDRLRRASIEKKAAQGYYQAQVPLLERVMERSRPIILHSKKGRSAECTVNHKIMPIRHWLSDFVARSFPEIQDELNDTFWKRNNHGIQTEYLNHRDEKGHVIAADDFLAALKVYGAQVEAGEREPITMMIGYAADEAHRVDRGQEGISKAPGYVRAALHEVYPLVEGGVGKPEEIGILERHGWNWIRKSGCAFCPEAGAGWFWALSQYDPQMWRLLLRSEQEMVRRNPLYTFLGGKPLKSLGRPKTLQERVNYWRQRNPTMTVNDVFDKGYSRKGSYNHEICGVCGGYGYGLK
;
A
#
# COMPACT_ATOMS: atom_id res chain seq x y z
N MET A 1 8.96 37.12 -3.03
CA MET A 1 7.81 36.97 -3.94
C MET A 1 6.74 36.15 -3.23
N ALA A 2 5.52 36.66 -3.11
CA ALA A 2 4.42 35.90 -2.52
C ALA A 2 4.02 34.78 -3.48
N PHE A 3 3.84 33.57 -2.95
CA PHE A 3 3.38 32.42 -3.73
C PHE A 3 1.91 32.65 -4.11
N ASP A 4 1.66 32.86 -5.40
CA ASP A 4 0.31 33.04 -5.95
C ASP A 4 -0.35 31.67 -6.12
N LEU A 5 -1.02 31.26 -5.05
CA LEU A 5 -1.74 29.99 -4.96
C LEU A 5 -2.83 29.89 -6.04
N ASP A 6 -3.45 31.01 -6.43
CA ASP A 6 -4.54 31.02 -7.39
C ASP A 6 -4.02 30.86 -8.83
N ALA A 7 -2.88 31.48 -9.16
CA ALA A 7 -2.20 31.24 -10.43
C ALA A 7 -1.65 29.81 -10.55
N PHE A 8 -1.16 29.23 -9.46
CA PHE A 8 -0.73 27.82 -9.41
C PHE A 8 -1.92 26.86 -9.60
N LEU A 9 -3.03 27.09 -8.89
CA LEU A 9 -4.24 26.27 -9.02
C LEU A 9 -4.92 26.44 -10.38
N SER A 10 -4.86 27.62 -11.00
CA SER A 10 -5.37 27.87 -12.36
C SER A 10 -4.55 27.14 -13.42
N LYS A 11 -3.21 27.17 -13.33
CA LYS A 11 -2.33 26.34 -14.18
C LYS A 11 -2.52 24.85 -13.94
N ALA A 12 -2.75 24.42 -12.69
CA ALA A 12 -3.08 23.03 -12.39
C ALA A 12 -4.45 22.63 -12.96
N ARG A 13 -5.47 23.50 -12.90
CA ARG A 13 -6.80 23.26 -13.51
C ARG A 13 -6.73 23.15 -15.02
N ALA A 14 -5.96 24.02 -15.67
CA ALA A 14 -5.76 23.98 -17.12
C ALA A 14 -4.88 22.82 -17.59
N LYS A 15 -3.93 22.37 -16.75
CA LYS A 15 -3.01 21.26 -17.06
C LYS A 15 -3.59 19.88 -16.72
N PHE A 16 -4.45 19.78 -15.70
CA PHE A 16 -5.05 18.52 -15.25
C PHE A 16 -6.51 18.35 -15.65
N ASP A 17 -7.01 19.21 -16.55
CA ASP A 17 -8.40 19.24 -17.02
C ASP A 17 -9.39 18.86 -15.90
N LEU A 18 -9.39 19.63 -14.80
CA LEU A 18 -10.16 19.31 -13.58
C LEU A 18 -11.69 19.35 -13.79
N ASP A 19 -12.13 19.67 -15.01
CA ASP A 19 -13.50 19.72 -15.51
C ASP A 19 -13.77 18.69 -16.63
N THR A 20 -12.84 17.80 -16.99
CA THR A 20 -13.24 16.62 -17.78
C THR A 20 -14.19 15.81 -16.89
N GLU A 21 -15.47 15.90 -17.21
CA GLU A 21 -16.44 14.88 -16.87
C GLU A 21 -15.77 13.54 -17.24
N LEU A 22 -15.45 12.74 -16.22
CA LEU A 22 -15.01 11.37 -16.42
C LEU A 22 -16.00 10.77 -17.41
N ARG A 23 -15.52 10.41 -18.61
CA ARG A 23 -16.41 9.90 -19.66
C ARG A 23 -17.20 8.75 -19.06
N ALA A 24 -18.50 8.95 -18.92
CA ALA A 24 -19.39 7.86 -18.58
C ALA A 24 -19.17 6.79 -19.66
N PRO A 25 -18.84 5.54 -19.29
CA PRO A 25 -18.59 4.48 -20.27
C PRO A 25 -19.79 4.37 -21.22
N SER A 26 -19.58 4.58 -22.53
CA SER A 26 -20.64 4.42 -23.52
C SER A 26 -21.07 2.96 -23.59
N TYR A 27 -22.36 2.67 -23.38
CA TYR A 27 -22.81 1.33 -23.03
C TYR A 27 -23.87 0.77 -23.99
N THR A 28 -23.68 -0.49 -24.43
CA THR A 28 -24.60 -1.22 -25.34
C THR A 28 -24.91 -2.68 -24.90
N GLY A 29 -24.46 -3.12 -23.71
CA GLY A 29 -24.61 -4.49 -23.22
C GLY A 29 -25.83 -4.74 -22.30
N LYS A 30 -25.90 -5.93 -21.66
CA LYS A 30 -26.86 -6.25 -20.57
C LYS A 30 -26.34 -6.04 -19.13
N LYS A 31 -25.02 -6.13 -18.89
CA LYS A 31 -24.37 -5.75 -17.62
C LYS A 31 -23.48 -4.51 -17.74
N LYS A 32 -23.62 -3.54 -16.83
CA LYS A 32 -22.77 -2.33 -16.82
C LYS A 32 -21.29 -2.73 -16.63
N PRO A 33 -20.35 -2.18 -17.43
CA PRO A 33 -18.94 -2.52 -17.31
C PRO A 33 -18.41 -2.13 -15.93
N GLY A 34 -17.45 -2.91 -15.45
CA GLY A 34 -16.70 -2.61 -14.25
C GLY A 34 -15.53 -1.68 -14.55
N LEU A 35 -15.03 -0.99 -13.53
CA LEU A 35 -13.82 -0.20 -13.65
C LEU A 35 -12.59 -1.11 -13.74
N VAL A 36 -11.53 -0.67 -14.42
CA VAL A 36 -10.21 -1.30 -14.42
C VAL A 36 -9.20 -0.29 -13.90
N ILE A 37 -8.53 -0.64 -12.81
CA ILE A 37 -7.51 0.22 -12.19
C ILE A 37 -6.19 -0.52 -12.03
N LEU A 38 -5.10 0.23 -12.01
CA LEU A 38 -3.76 -0.27 -11.68
C LEU A 38 -3.31 0.23 -10.31
N SER A 39 -3.14 -0.69 -9.35
CA SER A 39 -2.45 -0.42 -8.09
C SER A 39 -0.95 -0.32 -8.33
N HIS A 40 -0.46 0.90 -8.52
CA HIS A 40 0.90 1.18 -8.93
C HIS A 40 1.82 1.40 -7.73
N GLY A 41 2.91 0.65 -7.64
CA GLY A 41 3.89 0.78 -6.57
C GLY A 41 5.10 1.64 -6.91
N LEU A 42 5.14 2.23 -8.12
CA LEU A 42 6.30 2.93 -8.68
C LEU A 42 7.58 2.07 -8.76
N GLY A 43 7.40 0.75 -8.72
CA GLY A 43 8.49 -0.21 -8.87
C GLY A 43 8.41 -0.91 -10.21
N ARG A 44 9.44 -1.70 -10.50
CA ARG A 44 9.56 -2.53 -11.69
C ARG A 44 8.29 -3.32 -12.03
N ASP A 45 7.74 -4.08 -11.10
CA ASP A 45 6.59 -4.95 -11.36
C ASP A 45 5.36 -4.16 -11.85
N SER A 46 4.96 -3.10 -11.14
CA SER A 46 3.79 -2.31 -11.55
C SER A 46 4.05 -1.50 -12.82
N SER A 47 5.28 -1.04 -13.03
CA SER A 47 5.68 -0.31 -14.23
C SER A 47 5.70 -1.23 -15.46
N THR A 48 6.05 -2.51 -15.27
CA THR A 48 5.96 -3.54 -16.32
C THR A 48 4.51 -3.80 -16.70
N VAL A 49 3.60 -3.88 -15.72
CA VAL A 49 2.15 -3.97 -16.02
C VAL A 49 1.72 -2.78 -16.86
N LEU A 50 2.08 -1.55 -16.48
CA LEU A 50 1.73 -0.36 -17.24
C LEU A 50 2.34 -0.38 -18.66
N ALA A 51 3.62 -0.72 -18.81
CA ALA A 51 4.27 -0.83 -20.12
C ALA A 51 3.56 -1.85 -21.03
N LEU A 52 3.07 -2.96 -20.47
CA LEU A 52 2.28 -3.94 -21.21
C LEU A 52 0.88 -3.43 -21.60
N VAL A 53 0.24 -2.58 -20.77
CA VAL A 53 -1.02 -1.90 -21.14
C VAL A 53 -0.77 -0.94 -22.31
N LEU A 54 0.27 -0.12 -22.23
CA LEU A 54 0.64 0.83 -23.29
C LEU A 54 0.99 0.11 -24.60
N ASP A 55 1.62 -1.06 -24.53
CA ASP A 55 1.91 -1.90 -25.69
C ASP A 55 0.67 -2.60 -26.28
N GLY A 56 -0.49 -2.58 -25.60
CA GLY A 56 -1.66 -3.39 -25.96
C GLY A 56 -1.40 -4.91 -25.85
N LYS A 57 -0.45 -5.30 -24.98
CA LYS A 57 0.02 -6.68 -24.79
C LYS A 57 -0.38 -7.29 -23.46
N LEU A 58 -0.85 -6.49 -22.51
CA LEU A 58 -1.29 -7.00 -21.22
C LEU A 58 -2.48 -7.96 -21.41
N LYS A 59 -2.44 -9.09 -20.72
CA LYS A 59 -3.58 -10.01 -20.60
C LYS A 59 -4.01 -10.12 -19.14
N VAL A 60 -5.31 -10.09 -18.92
CA VAL A 60 -5.98 -10.32 -17.64
C VAL A 60 -7.08 -11.33 -17.89
N ASP A 61 -7.05 -12.46 -17.19
CA ASP A 61 -7.99 -13.59 -17.41
C ASP A 61 -8.09 -14.01 -18.89
N GLY A 62 -6.96 -13.97 -19.59
CA GLY A 62 -6.86 -14.30 -21.02
C GLY A 62 -7.39 -13.22 -21.98
N LYS A 63 -8.00 -12.13 -21.49
CA LYS A 63 -8.46 -10.99 -22.30
C LYS A 63 -7.37 -9.94 -22.39
N LYS A 64 -7.24 -9.29 -23.55
CA LYS A 64 -6.34 -8.15 -23.70
C LYS A 64 -6.88 -6.95 -22.91
N VAL A 65 -5.98 -6.23 -22.25
CA VAL A 65 -6.26 -4.97 -21.57
C VAL A 65 -5.39 -3.88 -22.21
N GLY A 66 -6.02 -2.92 -22.88
CA GLY A 66 -5.38 -1.76 -23.49
C GLY A 66 -5.60 -0.46 -22.71
N THR A 67 -5.05 0.64 -23.22
CA THR A 67 -5.20 1.98 -22.63
C THR A 67 -6.64 2.48 -22.66
N ASP A 68 -7.45 2.02 -23.62
CA ASP A 68 -8.87 2.32 -23.75
C ASP A 68 -9.73 1.66 -22.66
N GLN A 69 -9.17 0.68 -21.94
CA GLN A 69 -9.85 -0.04 -20.88
C GLN A 69 -9.36 0.34 -19.48
N LEU A 70 -8.25 1.07 -19.35
CA LEU A 70 -7.66 1.42 -18.05
C LEU A 70 -8.21 2.77 -17.54
N ASP A 71 -9.06 2.74 -16.52
CA ASP A 71 -9.74 3.94 -16.00
C ASP A 71 -8.87 4.80 -15.09
N ALA A 72 -7.91 4.22 -14.37
CA ALA A 72 -7.02 4.96 -13.48
C ALA A 72 -5.77 4.17 -13.09
N VAL A 73 -4.69 4.92 -12.79
CA VAL A 73 -3.50 4.42 -12.12
C VAL A 73 -3.42 5.06 -10.73
N VAL A 74 -3.21 4.26 -9.68
CA VAL A 74 -3.27 4.73 -8.30
C VAL A 74 -2.03 4.31 -7.54
N PHE A 75 -1.33 5.27 -6.98
CA PHE A 75 -0.15 5.05 -6.14
C PHE A 75 -0.41 5.53 -4.71
N SER A 76 -0.18 4.64 -3.73
CA SER A 76 -0.26 4.97 -2.31
C SER A 76 1.12 5.20 -1.74
N ASP A 77 1.41 6.45 -1.39
CA ASP A 77 2.68 6.86 -0.79
C ASP A 77 2.71 6.54 0.71
N THR A 78 3.69 5.75 1.11
CA THR A 78 3.88 5.33 2.50
C THR A 78 4.55 6.38 3.39
N GLY A 79 5.02 7.47 2.79
CA GLY A 79 5.77 8.56 3.43
C GLY A 79 7.26 8.26 3.58
N TYR A 80 7.69 7.12 3.03
CA TYR A 80 9.03 6.56 3.17
C TYR A 80 9.54 5.94 1.87
N GLU A 81 8.96 6.35 0.75
CA GLU A 81 9.46 6.00 -0.57
C GLU A 81 10.76 6.76 -0.83
N LEU A 82 11.74 6.10 -1.43
CA LEU A 82 13.03 6.73 -1.76
C LEU A 82 12.89 7.65 -2.98
N ASP A 83 13.76 8.65 -3.08
CA ASP A 83 13.72 9.64 -4.17
C ASP A 83 13.68 8.99 -5.56
N PHE A 84 14.47 7.93 -5.80
CA PHE A 84 14.44 7.23 -7.09
C PHE A 84 13.08 6.58 -7.39
N THR A 85 12.31 6.19 -6.37
CA THR A 85 10.94 5.66 -6.54
C THR A 85 9.99 6.81 -6.85
N MET A 86 10.13 7.94 -6.16
CA MET A 86 9.30 9.13 -6.42
C MET A 86 9.55 9.74 -7.79
N ASN A 87 10.79 9.66 -8.32
CA ASN A 87 11.12 10.11 -9.68
C ASN A 87 10.40 9.31 -10.77
N VAL A 88 9.98 8.06 -10.49
CA VAL A 88 9.19 7.25 -11.44
C VAL A 88 7.81 7.88 -11.67
N LYS A 89 7.24 8.55 -10.65
CA LYS A 89 5.88 9.10 -10.69
C LYS A 89 5.68 10.01 -11.89
N ASP A 90 6.58 10.98 -12.09
CA ASP A 90 6.41 11.99 -13.13
C ASP A 90 6.49 11.36 -14.53
N VAL A 91 7.35 10.36 -14.71
CA VAL A 91 7.43 9.57 -15.96
C VAL A 91 6.17 8.75 -16.20
N MET A 92 5.55 8.17 -15.16
CA MET A 92 4.28 7.46 -15.33
C MET A 92 3.15 8.43 -15.69
N VAL A 93 3.12 9.62 -15.09
CA VAL A 93 2.12 10.66 -15.41
C VAL A 93 2.25 11.09 -16.87
N GLU A 94 3.46 11.39 -17.33
CA GLU A 94 3.74 11.77 -18.73
C GLU A 94 3.34 10.66 -19.71
N ALA A 95 3.58 9.39 -19.35
CA ALA A 95 3.20 8.26 -20.20
C ALA A 95 1.70 8.03 -20.30
N LEU A 96 0.92 8.45 -19.29
CA LEU A 96 -0.53 8.25 -19.22
C LEU A 96 -1.33 9.41 -19.82
N GLU A 97 -0.76 10.62 -19.82
CA GLU A 97 -1.41 11.86 -20.28
C GLU A 97 -1.94 11.76 -21.73
N PRO A 98 -1.20 11.24 -22.73
CA PRO A 98 -1.69 11.10 -24.10
C PRO A 98 -2.92 10.18 -24.23
N HIS A 99 -3.16 9.32 -23.24
CA HIS A 99 -4.27 8.37 -23.22
C HIS A 99 -5.46 8.85 -22.38
N GLY A 100 -5.37 10.03 -21.74
CA GLY A 100 -6.41 10.55 -20.85
C GLY A 100 -6.62 9.70 -19.59
N ILE A 101 -5.62 8.91 -19.19
CA ILE A 101 -5.71 8.04 -18.02
C ILE A 101 -5.22 8.80 -16.78
N PRO A 102 -6.07 9.04 -15.76
CA PRO A 102 -5.66 9.78 -14.59
C PRO A 102 -4.71 8.97 -13.70
N PHE A 103 -3.68 9.65 -13.19
CA PHE A 103 -2.76 9.12 -12.17
C PHE A 103 -3.06 9.76 -10.81
N PHE A 104 -3.47 8.96 -9.82
CA PHE A 104 -3.75 9.41 -8.46
C PHE A 104 -2.60 9.09 -7.50
N HIS A 105 -2.02 10.13 -6.91
CA HIS A 105 -1.03 10.02 -5.84
C HIS A 105 -1.70 10.21 -4.47
N LEU A 106 -1.89 9.12 -3.73
CA LEU A 106 -2.46 9.14 -2.38
C LEU A 106 -1.34 9.46 -1.39
N GLU A 107 -1.09 10.76 -1.17
CA GLU A 107 0.02 11.25 -0.38
C GLU A 107 -0.04 10.78 1.08
N THR A 108 1.12 10.69 1.71
CA THR A 108 1.15 10.61 3.16
C THR A 108 0.70 11.94 3.79
N PRO A 109 -0.14 11.93 4.85
CA PRO A 109 -0.59 13.16 5.48
C PRO A 109 0.60 14.01 5.96
N PRO A 110 0.56 15.34 5.78
CA PRO A 110 1.64 16.21 6.22
C PRO A 110 1.97 16.04 7.70
N ALA A 111 3.26 16.00 8.02
CA ALA A 111 3.79 15.87 9.38
C ALA A 111 3.13 16.80 10.40
N ARG A 112 2.85 18.04 10.01
CA ARG A 112 2.19 19.05 10.86
C ARG A 112 0.79 18.63 11.34
N LEU A 113 0.07 17.81 10.58
CA LEU A 113 -1.29 17.36 10.92
C LEU A 113 -1.25 16.19 11.89
N TRP A 114 -0.34 15.24 11.68
CA TRP A 114 -0.31 14.01 12.48
C TRP A 114 0.66 14.04 13.66
N LYS A 115 1.81 14.74 13.58
CA LYS A 115 2.81 14.74 14.66
C LYS A 115 2.29 15.21 16.02
N PRO A 116 1.48 16.30 16.14
CA PRO A 116 0.98 16.75 17.44
C PRO A 116 0.03 15.74 18.09
N TRP A 117 -0.91 15.24 17.29
CA TRP A 117 -1.82 14.17 17.69
C TRP A 117 -1.04 12.92 18.08
N TRP A 118 -0.02 12.58 17.30
CA TRP A 118 0.85 11.44 17.52
C TRP A 118 1.61 11.56 18.83
N LYS A 119 2.19 12.72 19.12
CA LYS A 119 2.87 13.00 20.40
C LYS A 119 1.93 12.77 21.60
N LYS A 120 0.67 13.21 21.50
CA LYS A 120 -0.35 13.02 22.55
C LYS A 120 -0.72 11.54 22.70
N ARG A 121 -1.06 10.87 21.58
CA ARG A 121 -1.42 9.44 21.53
C ARG A 121 -0.29 8.55 22.03
N ARG A 122 0.94 8.82 21.61
CA ARG A 122 2.15 8.09 22.03
C ARG A 122 2.32 8.11 23.55
N LYS A 123 2.09 9.25 24.20
CA LYS A 123 2.17 9.36 25.67
C LYS A 123 1.13 8.46 26.35
N GLU A 124 -0.11 8.48 25.87
CA GLU A 124 -1.16 7.61 26.39
C GLU A 124 -0.86 6.13 26.12
N TRP A 125 -0.38 5.82 24.92
CA TRP A 125 -0.01 4.48 24.51
C TRP A 125 1.10 3.89 25.38
N LEU A 126 2.18 4.65 25.60
CA LEU A 126 3.28 4.24 26.49
C LEU A 126 2.79 3.98 27.92
N ARG A 127 1.92 4.84 28.46
CA ARG A 127 1.31 4.62 29.78
C ARG A 127 0.51 3.31 29.84
N ARG A 128 -0.33 3.05 28.84
CA ARG A 128 -1.12 1.80 28.77
C ARG A 128 -0.21 0.58 28.59
N PHE A 129 0.87 0.71 27.84
CA PHE A 129 1.85 -0.36 27.66
C PHE A 129 2.57 -0.71 28.98
N GLU A 130 3.01 0.29 29.74
CA GLU A 130 3.57 0.10 31.09
C GLU A 130 2.57 -0.57 32.05
N GLU A 131 1.27 -0.33 31.91
CA GLU A 131 0.24 -1.02 32.68
C GLU A 131 0.09 -2.49 32.28
N ILE A 132 0.22 -2.79 30.99
CA ILE A 132 0.23 -4.16 30.46
C ILE A 132 1.45 -4.93 30.98
N GLU A 133 2.64 -4.33 30.91
CA GLU A 133 3.89 -4.92 31.41
C GLU A 133 3.78 -5.19 32.92
N ARG A 134 3.36 -4.20 33.72
CA ARG A 134 3.12 -4.39 35.16
C ARG A 134 2.10 -5.48 35.47
N ALA A 135 1.06 -5.64 34.65
CA ALA A 135 0.11 -6.74 34.81
C ALA A 135 0.76 -8.09 34.51
N ARG A 136 1.63 -8.19 33.49
CA ARG A 136 2.39 -9.41 33.18
C ARG A 136 3.36 -9.77 34.30
N ASP A 137 4.11 -8.81 34.80
CA ASP A 137 5.10 -9.02 35.87
C ASP A 137 4.44 -9.53 37.16
N ARG A 138 3.18 -9.16 37.39
CA ARG A 138 2.36 -9.65 38.52
C ARG A 138 1.63 -10.96 38.25
N GLY A 139 1.90 -11.63 37.11
CA GLY A 139 1.19 -12.85 36.70
C GLY A 139 -0.28 -12.65 36.31
N GLN A 140 -0.74 -11.41 36.13
CA GLN A 140 -2.15 -11.07 35.82
C GLN A 140 -2.43 -11.20 34.31
N THR A 141 -2.26 -12.40 33.75
CA THR A 141 -2.34 -12.66 32.30
C THR A 141 -3.67 -12.24 31.66
N ALA A 142 -4.81 -12.49 32.31
CA ALA A 142 -6.13 -12.08 31.82
C ALA A 142 -6.29 -10.56 31.76
N LYS A 143 -5.79 -9.84 32.77
CA LYS A 143 -5.79 -8.37 32.80
C LYS A 143 -4.87 -7.80 31.73
N ALA A 144 -3.65 -8.34 31.61
CA ALA A 144 -2.72 -7.95 30.56
C ALA A 144 -3.33 -8.16 29.16
N LYS A 145 -4.02 -9.30 28.94
CA LYS A 145 -4.76 -9.55 27.70
C LYS A 145 -5.90 -8.55 27.48
N LYS A 146 -6.73 -8.27 28.49
CA LYS A 146 -7.82 -7.29 28.37
C LYS A 146 -7.31 -5.88 28.06
N LEU A 147 -6.26 -5.43 28.76
CA LEU A 147 -5.62 -4.14 28.50
C LEU A 147 -5.00 -4.10 27.10
N TRP A 148 -4.35 -5.21 26.69
CA TRP A 148 -3.79 -5.37 25.37
C TRP A 148 -4.87 -5.32 24.28
N ASP A 149 -5.97 -6.04 24.47
CA ASP A 149 -7.10 -6.06 23.56
C ASP A 149 -7.72 -4.66 23.50
N ALA A 150 -7.93 -3.97 24.63
CA ALA A 150 -8.41 -2.58 24.65
C ALA A 150 -7.43 -1.57 24.01
N LEU A 151 -6.13 -1.87 24.00
CA LEU A 151 -5.11 -1.08 23.29
C LEU A 151 -5.12 -1.38 21.78
N CYS A 152 -5.49 -2.60 21.38
CA CYS A 152 -5.54 -3.06 19.99
C CYS A 152 -6.91 -2.88 19.32
N VAL A 153 -7.99 -2.79 20.11
CA VAL A 153 -9.33 -2.46 19.63
C VAL A 153 -9.22 -1.09 18.99
N ARG A 154 -9.50 -1.12 17.67
CA ARG A 154 -9.24 -0.10 16.64
C ARG A 154 -9.23 1.32 17.17
N GLU A 155 -8.30 2.12 16.62
CA GLU A 155 -8.38 3.57 16.69
C GLU A 155 -9.84 4.01 16.49
N PRO A 156 -10.38 4.90 17.35
CA PRO A 156 -11.76 5.32 17.22
C PRO A 156 -11.99 5.80 15.79
N LYS A 157 -12.91 5.10 15.09
CA LYS A 157 -13.36 5.46 13.75
C LYS A 157 -13.75 6.94 13.81
N GLY A 158 -13.04 7.80 13.07
CA GLY A 158 -13.26 9.25 13.05
C GLY A 158 -12.20 10.11 13.76
N ALA A 159 -11.18 9.55 14.43
CA ALA A 159 -10.25 10.35 15.25
C ALA A 159 -8.88 10.64 14.61
N LEU A 160 -8.74 10.52 13.28
CA LEU A 160 -7.51 10.91 12.59
C LEU A 160 -7.55 12.42 12.33
N PRO A 161 -6.60 13.22 12.84
CA PRO A 161 -6.67 14.69 12.79
C PRO A 161 -6.52 15.23 11.36
N TRP A 162 -5.98 14.44 10.43
CA TRP A 162 -5.90 14.79 9.01
C TRP A 162 -7.16 14.40 8.22
N ARG A 163 -8.13 13.70 8.83
CA ARG A 163 -9.44 13.39 8.23
C ARG A 163 -10.51 14.35 8.75
N THR A 164 -10.29 15.64 8.50
CA THR A 164 -11.22 16.70 8.91
C THR A 164 -12.51 16.66 8.10
N ASP A 165 -13.61 17.20 8.63
CA ASP A 165 -14.86 17.38 7.87
C ASP A 165 -14.65 18.19 6.59
N ARG A 166 -13.74 19.18 6.64
CA ARG A 166 -13.35 19.96 5.46
C ARG A 166 -12.76 19.07 4.37
N LEU A 167 -11.86 18.16 4.73
CA LEU A 167 -11.24 17.23 3.79
C LEU A 167 -12.19 16.13 3.34
N ARG A 168 -13.07 15.69 4.23
CA ARG A 168 -14.15 14.77 3.89
C ARG A 168 -14.98 15.29 2.73
N ARG A 169 -15.27 16.61 2.70
CA ARG A 169 -16.01 17.32 1.64
C ARG A 169 -15.17 17.81 0.45
N ALA A 170 -13.88 17.53 0.44
CA ALA A 170 -13.02 17.94 -0.67
C ALA A 170 -13.15 16.98 -1.86
N SER A 171 -12.74 17.42 -3.05
CA SER A 171 -12.56 16.53 -4.20
C SER A 171 -11.63 15.35 -3.89
N ILE A 172 -11.72 14.30 -4.71
CA ILE A 172 -10.87 13.10 -4.60
C ILE A 172 -9.38 13.46 -4.68
N GLU A 173 -9.03 14.38 -5.58
CA GLU A 173 -7.67 14.86 -5.79
C GLU A 173 -7.14 15.58 -4.54
N LYS A 174 -7.97 16.44 -3.95
CA LYS A 174 -7.60 17.19 -2.74
C LYS A 174 -7.54 16.29 -1.50
N LYS A 175 -8.38 15.27 -1.41
CA LYS A 175 -8.28 14.20 -0.41
C LYS A 175 -6.97 13.43 -0.56
N ALA A 176 -6.63 13.04 -1.79
CA ALA A 176 -5.40 12.32 -2.12
C ALA A 176 -4.16 13.14 -1.74
N ALA A 177 -4.09 14.40 -2.17
CA ALA A 177 -2.97 15.32 -1.90
C ALA A 177 -2.81 15.75 -0.44
N GLN A 178 -3.79 15.48 0.44
CA GLN A 178 -3.69 15.79 1.87
C GLN A 178 -3.62 14.54 2.75
N GLY A 179 -3.46 13.37 2.13
CA GLY A 179 -3.34 12.08 2.80
C GLY A 179 -4.59 11.63 3.55
N TYR A 180 -5.77 12.03 3.06
CA TYR A 180 -7.05 11.63 3.64
C TYR A 180 -7.22 10.09 3.63
N TYR A 181 -6.83 9.44 2.52
CA TYR A 181 -7.03 8.00 2.32
C TYR A 181 -6.11 7.13 3.18
N GLN A 182 -4.99 7.69 3.66
CA GLN A 182 -4.06 6.96 4.51
C GLN A 182 -4.73 6.54 5.81
N ALA A 183 -4.69 5.23 6.06
CA ALA A 183 -5.40 4.58 7.16
C ALA A 183 -4.65 4.67 8.50
N GLN A 184 -3.41 5.15 8.51
CA GLN A 184 -2.58 5.38 9.69
C GLN A 184 -1.59 6.51 9.46
N VAL A 185 -0.92 6.91 10.54
CA VAL A 185 0.35 7.64 10.49
C VAL A 185 1.36 6.91 9.59
N PRO A 186 2.41 7.60 9.10
CA PRO A 186 3.44 7.00 8.27
C PRO A 186 3.94 5.67 8.85
N LEU A 187 4.18 4.68 7.97
CA LEU A 187 4.45 3.29 8.32
C LEU A 187 5.46 3.14 9.48
N LEU A 188 6.56 3.89 9.46
CA LEU A 188 7.59 3.86 10.50
C LEU A 188 7.08 4.19 11.90
N GLU A 189 6.23 5.20 12.06
CA GLU A 189 5.73 5.59 13.39
C GLU A 189 4.79 4.49 13.92
N ARG A 190 4.03 3.84 13.03
CA ARG A 190 3.21 2.65 13.34
C ARG A 190 4.06 1.40 13.63
N VAL A 191 5.20 1.24 12.97
CA VAL A 191 6.17 0.19 13.25
C VAL A 191 6.78 0.42 14.64
N MET A 192 7.13 1.67 14.95
CA MET A 192 7.63 2.09 16.26
C MET A 192 6.56 1.99 17.36
N GLU A 193 5.28 2.13 17.02
CA GLU A 193 4.15 2.02 17.94
C GLU A 193 4.03 0.66 18.59
N ARG A 194 4.04 -0.42 17.82
CA ARG A 194 3.31 -1.60 18.28
C ARG A 194 4.02 -2.41 19.34
N SER A 195 5.34 -2.29 19.56
CA SER A 195 6.21 -3.16 20.38
C SER A 195 6.03 -4.67 20.16
N ARG A 196 5.01 -5.12 19.44
CA ARG A 196 4.98 -6.38 18.73
C ARG A 196 6.05 -6.28 17.67
N PRO A 197 6.78 -7.37 17.41
CA PRO A 197 7.33 -7.51 16.07
C PRO A 197 6.13 -7.27 15.14
N ILE A 198 6.22 -6.30 14.24
CA ILE A 198 5.75 -6.62 12.90
C ILE A 198 6.49 -7.92 12.65
N ILE A 199 5.78 -9.05 12.73
CA ILE A 199 6.47 -10.33 12.61
C ILE A 199 6.75 -10.43 11.13
N LEU A 200 7.85 -9.78 10.71
CA LEU A 200 8.31 -9.68 9.33
C LEU A 200 8.50 -11.09 8.77
N HIS A 201 8.68 -12.09 9.64
CA HIS A 201 8.37 -13.47 9.36
C HIS A 201 7.73 -14.19 10.56
N SER A 202 6.41 -14.12 10.72
CA SER A 202 5.75 -15.27 11.34
C SER A 202 5.68 -16.34 10.26
N LYS A 203 6.05 -17.58 10.58
CA LYS A 203 5.67 -18.76 9.77
C LYS A 203 4.14 -18.85 9.50
N LYS A 204 3.34 -17.94 10.05
CA LYS A 204 1.88 -17.81 9.94
C LYS A 204 1.42 -16.48 9.27
N GLY A 205 2.13 -15.96 8.27
CA GLY A 205 1.52 -15.05 7.26
C GLY A 205 1.19 -13.60 7.65
N ARG A 206 2.00 -12.91 8.48
CA ARG A 206 1.75 -11.50 8.90
C ARG A 206 2.49 -10.41 8.12
N SER A 207 3.39 -10.71 7.19
CA SER A 207 4.03 -9.66 6.35
C SER A 207 3.05 -9.02 5.36
N ALA A 208 1.92 -9.68 5.10
CA ALA A 208 0.78 -9.12 4.37
C ALA A 208 0.20 -7.84 5.00
N GLU A 209 0.37 -7.63 6.31
CA GLU A 209 -0.18 -6.45 7.00
C GLU A 209 0.41 -5.14 6.45
N CYS A 210 1.67 -5.09 5.99
CA CYS A 210 2.28 -3.84 5.51
C CYS A 210 1.70 -3.41 4.16
N THR A 211 1.79 -4.28 3.14
CA THR A 211 1.25 -4.00 1.80
C THR A 211 -0.26 -3.77 1.87
N VAL A 212 -1.00 -4.57 2.64
CA VAL A 212 -2.45 -4.40 2.77
C VAL A 212 -2.76 -3.06 3.43
N ASN A 213 -2.17 -2.72 4.58
CA ASN A 213 -2.57 -1.52 5.31
C ASN A 213 -2.09 -0.21 4.67
N HIS A 214 -0.94 -0.21 4.00
CA HIS A 214 -0.30 1.02 3.51
C HIS A 214 -0.37 1.18 1.99
N LYS A 215 -0.78 0.15 1.25
CA LYS A 215 -1.00 0.24 -0.20
C LYS A 215 -2.45 -0.09 -0.57
N ILE A 216 -2.90 -1.30 -0.26
CA ILE A 216 -4.22 -1.77 -0.71
C ILE A 216 -5.37 -1.05 -0.01
N MET A 217 -5.32 -0.86 1.31
CA MET A 217 -6.40 -0.22 2.06
C MET A 217 -6.59 1.27 1.69
N PRO A 218 -5.54 2.10 1.57
CA PRO A 218 -5.68 3.44 1.03
C PRO A 218 -6.31 3.46 -0.36
N ILE A 219 -5.88 2.56 -1.26
CA ILE A 219 -6.47 2.42 -2.60
C ILE A 219 -7.94 2.03 -2.54
N ARG A 220 -8.34 1.10 -1.66
CA ARG A 220 -9.75 0.72 -1.48
C ARG A 220 -10.60 1.87 -0.93
N HIS A 221 -10.07 2.66 -0.01
CA HIS A 221 -10.77 3.86 0.47
C HIS A 221 -10.92 4.91 -0.64
N TRP A 222 -9.87 5.14 -1.42
CA TRP A 222 -9.93 6.00 -2.61
C TRP A 222 -10.94 5.47 -3.63
N LEU A 223 -10.95 4.16 -3.86
CA LEU A 223 -11.83 3.53 -4.83
C LEU A 223 -13.30 3.65 -4.44
N SER A 224 -13.63 3.64 -3.15
CA SER A 224 -15.00 3.93 -2.72
C SER A 224 -15.44 5.34 -3.14
N ASP A 225 -14.61 6.36 -2.98
CA ASP A 225 -14.93 7.71 -3.45
C ASP A 225 -15.00 7.75 -4.99
N PHE A 226 -14.07 7.06 -5.66
CA PHE A 226 -14.00 7.01 -7.12
C PHE A 226 -15.25 6.34 -7.72
N VAL A 227 -15.74 5.25 -7.11
CA VAL A 227 -16.98 4.57 -7.48
C VAL A 227 -18.18 5.49 -7.31
N ALA A 228 -18.31 6.17 -6.17
CA ALA A 228 -19.42 7.09 -5.93
C ALA A 228 -19.46 8.23 -6.96
N ARG A 229 -18.29 8.74 -7.36
CA ARG A 229 -18.17 9.76 -8.40
C ARG A 229 -18.46 9.22 -9.80
N SER A 230 -18.02 8.00 -10.11
CA SER A 230 -18.12 7.43 -11.47
C SER A 230 -19.52 6.90 -11.79
N PHE A 231 -20.33 6.62 -10.77
CA PHE A 231 -21.67 6.03 -10.93
C PHE A 231 -22.72 6.82 -10.15
N PRO A 232 -23.38 7.82 -10.79
CA PRO A 232 -24.39 8.65 -10.15
C PRO A 232 -25.51 7.85 -9.49
N GLU A 233 -25.90 6.69 -10.05
CA GLU A 233 -26.91 5.82 -9.46
C GLU A 233 -26.47 5.21 -8.11
N ILE A 234 -25.17 4.95 -7.93
CA ILE A 234 -24.63 4.51 -6.64
C ILE A 234 -24.65 5.69 -5.66
N GLN A 235 -24.34 6.88 -6.14
CA GLN A 235 -24.44 8.10 -5.36
C GLN A 235 -25.88 8.36 -4.88
N ASP A 236 -26.88 8.14 -5.75
CA ASP A 236 -28.30 8.27 -5.44
C ASP A 236 -28.76 7.21 -4.43
N GLU A 237 -28.36 5.95 -4.60
CA GLU A 237 -28.68 4.88 -3.65
C GLU A 237 -28.07 5.14 -2.26
N LEU A 238 -26.85 5.69 -2.22
CA LEU A 238 -26.23 6.15 -0.97
C LEU A 238 -27.05 7.28 -0.33
N ASN A 239 -27.57 8.22 -1.13
CA ASN A 239 -28.46 9.29 -0.65
C ASN A 239 -29.76 8.73 -0.06
N ASP A 240 -30.40 7.78 -0.75
CA ASP A 240 -31.69 7.20 -0.36
C ASP A 240 -31.59 6.31 0.89
N THR A 241 -30.57 5.44 0.92
CA THR A 241 -30.28 4.59 2.09
C THR A 241 -30.01 5.45 3.32
N PHE A 242 -29.37 6.60 3.10
CA PHE A 242 -29.10 7.58 4.13
C PHE A 242 -30.37 8.26 4.65
N TRP A 243 -31.24 8.75 3.76
CA TRP A 243 -32.53 9.35 4.13
C TRP A 243 -33.42 8.39 4.94
N LYS A 244 -33.50 7.12 4.53
CA LYS A 244 -34.32 6.11 5.22
C LYS A 244 -33.87 5.86 6.67
N ARG A 245 -32.58 5.94 6.97
CA ARG A 245 -32.05 5.75 8.35
C ARG A 245 -32.36 6.90 9.29
N ASN A 246 -32.41 8.13 8.78
CA ASN A 246 -32.67 9.31 9.62
C ASN A 246 -34.14 9.51 9.97
N ASN A 247 -35.06 8.98 9.15
CA ASN A 247 -36.50 9.04 9.42
C ASN A 247 -36.95 8.10 10.55
N HIS A 248 -36.04 7.38 11.23
CA HIS A 248 -36.35 6.53 12.39
C HIS A 248 -35.91 7.17 13.73
N GLY A 249 -35.79 8.50 13.78
CA GLY A 249 -35.59 9.24 15.04
C GLY A 249 -34.18 9.17 15.62
N ILE A 250 -33.21 8.57 14.91
CA ILE A 250 -31.80 8.66 15.27
C ILE A 250 -31.26 9.97 14.69
N GLN A 251 -31.34 11.05 15.47
CA GLN A 251 -30.64 12.30 15.15
C GLN A 251 -29.14 12.00 15.05
N THR A 252 -28.63 11.91 13.82
CA THR A 252 -27.20 11.89 13.54
C THR A 252 -26.86 13.08 12.67
N GLU A 253 -26.51 14.20 13.32
CA GLU A 253 -25.93 15.40 12.70
C GLU A 253 -24.62 15.11 11.90
N TYR A 254 -24.10 13.89 11.98
CA TYR A 254 -22.78 13.49 11.50
C TYR A 254 -22.70 13.01 10.04
N LEU A 255 -23.82 12.89 9.33
CA LEU A 255 -23.84 11.98 8.17
C LEU A 255 -24.31 12.59 6.83
N ASN A 256 -24.58 13.90 6.78
CA ASN A 256 -24.95 14.65 5.57
C ASN A 256 -23.76 15.48 5.05
N HIS A 257 -22.69 14.83 4.58
CA HIS A 257 -21.55 15.56 4.02
C HIS A 257 -21.57 15.47 2.50
N ARG A 258 -21.89 16.59 1.85
CA ARG A 258 -21.72 16.78 0.41
C ARG A 258 -20.34 17.36 0.12
N ASP A 259 -19.71 16.94 -0.98
CA ASP A 259 -18.45 17.52 -1.44
C ASP A 259 -18.69 18.92 -2.01
N GLU A 260 -17.62 19.60 -2.40
CA GLU A 260 -17.70 20.93 -3.02
C GLU A 260 -18.50 20.95 -4.35
N LYS A 261 -18.80 19.78 -4.93
CA LYS A 261 -19.63 19.59 -6.12
C LYS A 261 -21.03 19.03 -5.80
N GLY A 262 -21.38 18.84 -4.52
CA GLY A 262 -22.70 18.37 -4.09
C GLY A 262 -22.85 16.85 -3.91
N HIS A 263 -21.81 16.02 -4.12
CA HIS A 263 -21.88 14.56 -4.00
C HIS A 263 -21.83 14.09 -2.54
N VAL A 264 -22.67 13.14 -2.11
CA VAL A 264 -22.65 12.64 -0.72
C VAL A 264 -21.46 11.72 -0.48
N ILE A 265 -20.68 12.06 0.54
CA ILE A 265 -19.56 11.27 1.04
C ILE A 265 -20.03 10.53 2.29
N ALA A 266 -19.97 9.20 2.25
CA ALA A 266 -20.26 8.39 3.42
C ALA A 266 -19.29 8.75 4.56
N ALA A 267 -19.80 9.43 5.59
CA ALA A 267 -18.97 10.07 6.60
C ALA A 267 -18.13 9.09 7.43
N ASP A 268 -18.64 7.87 7.67
CA ASP A 268 -18.06 6.93 8.63
C ASP A 268 -17.82 5.50 8.08
N ASP A 269 -18.23 5.24 6.84
CA ASP A 269 -17.98 3.96 6.15
C ASP A 269 -17.23 4.22 4.85
N PHE A 270 -15.88 4.21 4.93
CA PHE A 270 -14.95 4.40 3.81
C PHE A 270 -15.13 3.40 2.67
N LEU A 271 -15.99 2.39 2.82
CA LEU A 271 -16.29 1.38 1.82
C LEU A 271 -17.79 1.36 1.46
N ALA A 272 -18.57 2.38 1.82
CA ALA A 272 -20.01 2.41 1.59
C ALA A 272 -20.38 2.28 0.10
N ALA A 273 -19.69 3.00 -0.78
CA ALA A 273 -19.95 2.93 -2.20
C ALA A 273 -19.55 1.56 -2.76
N LEU A 274 -18.42 1.00 -2.31
CA LEU A 274 -18.03 -0.37 -2.64
C LEU A 274 -19.02 -1.41 -2.13
N LYS A 275 -19.72 -1.13 -1.02
CA LYS A 275 -20.78 -2.02 -0.51
C LYS A 275 -21.99 -2.04 -1.42
N VAL A 276 -22.46 -0.86 -1.85
CA VAL A 276 -23.55 -0.74 -2.83
C VAL A 276 -23.15 -1.39 -4.15
N TYR A 277 -21.95 -1.05 -4.66
CA TYR A 277 -21.39 -1.64 -5.87
C TYR A 277 -21.35 -3.17 -5.79
N GLY A 278 -20.85 -3.72 -4.69
CA GLY A 278 -20.77 -5.17 -4.48
C GLY A 278 -22.14 -5.85 -4.52
N ALA A 279 -23.18 -5.22 -3.96
CA ALA A 279 -24.54 -5.72 -4.05
C ALA A 279 -25.07 -5.74 -5.50
N GLN A 280 -24.78 -4.70 -6.30
CA GLN A 280 -25.11 -4.68 -7.73
C GLN A 280 -24.37 -5.77 -8.53
N VAL A 281 -23.12 -6.08 -8.16
CA VAL A 281 -22.37 -7.20 -8.76
C VAL A 281 -23.01 -8.54 -8.40
N GLU A 282 -23.37 -8.76 -7.13
CA GLU A 282 -24.05 -9.99 -6.68
C GLU A 282 -25.42 -10.17 -7.36
N ALA A 283 -26.14 -9.09 -7.61
CA ALA A 283 -27.39 -9.08 -8.37
C ALA A 283 -27.19 -9.31 -9.88
N GLY A 284 -25.95 -9.32 -10.36
CA GLY A 284 -25.63 -9.49 -11.78
C GLY A 284 -25.90 -8.25 -12.64
N GLU A 285 -26.10 -7.08 -12.04
CA GLU A 285 -26.37 -5.81 -12.72
C GLU A 285 -25.10 -5.16 -13.26
N ARG A 286 -23.95 -5.49 -12.65
CA ARG A 286 -22.65 -4.89 -12.91
C ARG A 286 -21.52 -5.92 -12.88
N GLU A 287 -20.47 -5.68 -13.66
CA GLU A 287 -19.21 -6.42 -13.54
C GLU A 287 -18.36 -5.92 -12.36
N PRO A 288 -17.57 -6.80 -11.71
CA PRO A 288 -16.66 -6.39 -10.63
C PRO A 288 -15.58 -5.42 -11.15
N ILE A 289 -15.07 -4.58 -10.25
CA ILE A 289 -13.93 -3.70 -10.52
C ILE A 289 -12.67 -4.56 -10.61
N THR A 290 -11.97 -4.51 -11.74
CA THR A 290 -10.69 -5.17 -11.91
C THR A 290 -9.58 -4.29 -11.32
N MET A 291 -8.93 -4.76 -10.26
CA MET A 291 -7.75 -4.10 -9.68
C MET A 291 -6.50 -4.92 -10.01
N MET A 292 -5.69 -4.40 -10.92
CA MET A 292 -4.43 -5.02 -11.33
C MET A 292 -3.34 -4.71 -10.31
N ILE A 293 -2.61 -5.74 -9.89
CA ILE A 293 -1.48 -5.64 -8.95
C ILE A 293 -0.22 -6.23 -9.60
N GLY A 294 0.86 -5.45 -9.65
CA GLY A 294 2.15 -5.90 -10.16
C GLY A 294 2.87 -6.80 -9.18
N TYR A 295 2.86 -8.11 -9.44
CA TYR A 295 3.78 -9.08 -8.84
C TYR A 295 4.39 -9.92 -9.95
N ALA A 296 5.72 -9.91 -10.06
CA ALA A 296 6.43 -10.76 -11.01
C ALA A 296 6.10 -12.27 -10.80
N ALA A 297 6.14 -13.07 -11.87
CA ALA A 297 5.81 -14.49 -11.82
C ALA A 297 6.68 -15.30 -10.83
N ASP A 298 7.96 -14.92 -10.64
CA ASP A 298 8.84 -15.54 -9.64
C ASP A 298 8.42 -15.23 -8.19
N GLU A 299 7.58 -14.21 -8.01
CA GLU A 299 6.96 -13.82 -6.75
C GLU A 299 5.52 -14.33 -6.59
N ALA A 300 5.05 -15.26 -7.45
CA ALA A 300 3.69 -15.83 -7.38
C ALA A 300 3.30 -16.36 -5.99
N HIS A 301 4.27 -16.82 -5.20
CA HIS A 301 4.05 -17.23 -3.82
C HIS A 301 3.53 -16.11 -2.89
N ARG A 302 3.58 -14.84 -3.31
CA ARG A 302 3.01 -13.69 -2.59
C ARG A 302 1.52 -13.53 -2.88
N VAL A 303 1.04 -14.07 -4.00
CA VAL A 303 -0.38 -14.20 -4.30
C VAL A 303 -0.97 -15.15 -3.26
N ASP A 304 -2.02 -14.71 -2.58
CA ASP A 304 -2.80 -15.49 -1.60
C ASP A 304 -2.08 -15.92 -0.29
N ARG A 305 -0.81 -15.55 -0.05
CA ARG A 305 -0.17 -15.70 1.28
C ARG A 305 -0.72 -14.76 2.36
N GLY A 306 -1.62 -13.86 1.99
CA GLY A 306 -2.14 -12.85 2.89
C GLY A 306 -3.31 -13.37 3.69
N GLN A 307 -3.10 -13.55 4.99
CA GLN A 307 -4.17 -13.65 5.98
C GLN A 307 -5.09 -12.40 6.04
N GLU A 308 -5.00 -11.47 5.08
CA GLU A 308 -5.79 -10.23 4.93
C GLU A 308 -5.99 -9.82 3.45
N GLY A 309 -5.75 -10.72 2.48
CA GLY A 309 -6.03 -10.46 1.05
C GLY A 309 -7.52 -10.32 0.75
N ILE A 310 -7.91 -10.16 -0.53
CA ILE A 310 -9.35 -10.08 -0.92
C ILE A 310 -10.16 -11.22 -0.29
N SER A 311 -9.61 -12.44 -0.18
CA SER A 311 -10.25 -13.60 0.44
C SER A 311 -10.77 -13.37 1.88
N LYS A 312 -10.18 -12.43 2.63
CA LYS A 312 -10.57 -12.04 4.00
C LYS A 312 -11.28 -10.68 4.08
N ALA A 313 -11.41 -9.98 2.97
CA ALA A 313 -12.17 -8.74 2.93
C ALA A 313 -13.66 -9.03 3.23
N PRO A 314 -14.44 -8.03 3.69
CA PRO A 314 -15.88 -8.17 3.83
C PRO A 314 -16.51 -8.70 2.54
N GLY A 315 -17.58 -9.49 2.64
CA GLY A 315 -18.23 -10.15 1.49
C GLY A 315 -18.48 -9.20 0.30
N TYR A 316 -19.04 -8.03 0.59
CA TYR A 316 -19.31 -7.00 -0.42
C TYR A 316 -18.05 -6.46 -1.13
N VAL A 317 -16.90 -6.40 -0.45
CA VAL A 317 -15.63 -6.00 -1.09
C VAL A 317 -15.16 -7.08 -2.05
N ARG A 318 -15.35 -8.36 -1.68
CA ARG A 318 -15.02 -9.51 -2.55
C ARG A 318 -15.91 -9.58 -3.77
N ALA A 319 -17.18 -9.20 -3.62
CA ALA A 319 -18.09 -9.05 -4.75
C ALA A 319 -17.70 -7.86 -5.63
N ALA A 320 -17.38 -6.71 -5.02
CA ALA A 320 -17.08 -5.49 -5.77
C ALA A 320 -15.73 -5.52 -6.49
N LEU A 321 -14.73 -6.26 -5.97
CA LEU A 321 -13.34 -6.23 -6.46
C LEU A 321 -12.86 -7.59 -6.95
N HIS A 322 -12.35 -7.59 -8.17
CA HIS A 322 -11.56 -8.65 -8.75
C HIS A 322 -10.08 -8.25 -8.74
N GLU A 323 -9.33 -8.74 -7.76
CA GLU A 323 -7.88 -8.53 -7.69
C GLU A 323 -7.16 -9.51 -8.61
N VAL A 324 -6.43 -8.99 -9.60
CA VAL A 324 -5.74 -9.78 -10.62
C VAL A 324 -4.24 -9.53 -10.59
N TYR A 325 -3.45 -10.49 -11.07
CA TYR A 325 -1.99 -10.48 -10.99
C TYR A 325 -1.38 -10.74 -12.37
N PRO A 326 -1.43 -9.75 -13.28
CA PRO A 326 -1.26 -10.00 -14.71
C PRO A 326 0.13 -10.56 -15.09
N LEU A 327 1.18 -10.18 -14.37
CA LEU A 327 2.52 -10.72 -14.62
C LEU A 327 2.65 -12.18 -14.19
N VAL A 328 1.97 -12.58 -13.11
CA VAL A 328 1.90 -13.99 -12.69
C VAL A 328 1.14 -14.80 -13.73
N GLU A 329 -0.03 -14.31 -14.17
CA GLU A 329 -0.86 -14.94 -15.21
C GLU A 329 -0.11 -15.06 -16.54
N GLY A 330 0.64 -14.01 -16.91
CA GLY A 330 1.42 -13.96 -18.15
C GLY A 330 2.78 -14.66 -18.08
N GLY A 331 3.17 -15.22 -16.93
CA GLY A 331 4.49 -15.83 -16.75
C GLY A 331 5.67 -14.86 -16.88
N VAL A 332 5.44 -13.55 -16.66
CA VAL A 332 6.45 -12.51 -16.76
C VAL A 332 7.20 -12.42 -15.43
N GLY A 333 8.42 -12.94 -15.38
CA GLY A 333 9.31 -12.82 -14.25
C GLY A 333 10.21 -11.58 -14.34
N LYS A 334 11.01 -11.36 -13.30
CA LYS A 334 11.98 -10.25 -13.26
C LYS A 334 13.00 -10.20 -14.40
N PRO A 335 13.49 -11.32 -14.95
CA PRO A 335 14.38 -11.27 -16.12
C PRO A 335 13.69 -10.62 -17.33
N GLU A 336 12.40 -10.90 -17.54
CA GLU A 336 11.63 -10.41 -18.67
C GLU A 336 11.23 -8.93 -18.51
N GLU A 337 11.01 -8.46 -17.28
CA GLU A 337 10.63 -7.07 -16.98
C GLU A 337 11.60 -6.04 -17.58
N ILE A 338 12.92 -6.30 -17.54
CA ILE A 338 13.92 -5.34 -18.02
C ILE A 338 13.73 -5.07 -19.51
N GLY A 339 13.59 -6.12 -20.33
CA GLY A 339 13.36 -5.98 -21.76
C GLY A 339 11.99 -5.38 -22.09
N ILE A 340 11.02 -5.47 -21.18
CA ILE A 340 9.71 -4.79 -21.31
C ILE A 340 9.86 -3.30 -21.06
N LEU A 341 10.50 -2.92 -19.97
CA LEU A 341 10.69 -1.53 -19.59
C LEU A 341 11.65 -0.79 -20.52
N GLU A 342 12.67 -1.46 -21.06
CA GLU A 342 13.63 -0.88 -22.00
C GLU A 342 12.96 -0.34 -23.27
N ARG A 343 11.88 -0.97 -23.74
CA ARG A 343 11.10 -0.47 -24.91
C ARG A 343 10.52 0.93 -24.70
N HIS A 344 10.33 1.32 -23.45
CA HIS A 344 9.80 2.62 -23.04
C HIS A 344 10.88 3.55 -22.48
N GLY A 345 12.16 3.15 -22.52
CA GLY A 345 13.25 3.91 -21.88
C GLY A 345 13.21 3.87 -20.34
N TRP A 346 12.53 2.87 -19.77
CA TRP A 346 12.29 2.73 -18.33
C TRP A 346 13.19 1.69 -17.65
N ASN A 347 14.26 1.26 -18.31
CA ASN A 347 15.21 0.26 -17.79
C ASN A 347 15.94 0.70 -16.51
N TRP A 348 15.93 2.00 -16.19
CA TRP A 348 16.45 2.56 -14.94
C TRP A 348 15.50 2.37 -13.73
N ILE A 349 14.24 1.99 -13.96
CA ILE A 349 13.26 1.77 -12.89
C ILE A 349 13.69 0.57 -12.02
N ARG A 350 13.88 0.85 -10.73
CA ARG A 350 14.29 -0.12 -9.72
C ARG A 350 13.05 -0.79 -9.10
N LYS A 351 13.25 -1.79 -8.24
CA LYS A 351 12.18 -2.28 -7.36
C LYS A 351 11.71 -1.13 -6.45
N SER A 352 10.40 -1.03 -6.21
CA SER A 352 9.83 -0.01 -5.33
C SER A 352 10.55 -0.02 -3.97
N GLY A 353 11.08 1.13 -3.58
CA GLY A 353 11.98 1.28 -2.45
C GLY A 353 11.30 1.99 -1.31
N CYS A 354 10.48 1.31 -0.53
CA CYS A 354 10.11 1.81 0.79
C CYS A 354 11.29 1.59 1.74
N ALA A 355 11.79 2.66 2.39
CA ALA A 355 12.87 2.64 3.38
C ALA A 355 12.74 1.57 4.47
N PHE A 356 11.50 1.15 4.75
CA PHE A 356 11.14 0.22 5.82
C PHE A 356 10.52 -1.08 5.31
N CYS A 357 10.78 -1.45 4.06
CA CYS A 357 10.20 -2.63 3.45
C CYS A 357 10.56 -3.91 4.22
N PRO A 358 9.59 -4.67 4.75
CA PRO A 358 9.81 -5.96 5.43
C PRO A 358 10.53 -6.99 4.59
N GLU A 359 10.27 -6.93 3.29
CA GLU A 359 10.68 -7.91 2.29
C GLU A 359 12.04 -7.55 1.66
N ALA A 360 12.64 -6.43 2.08
CA ALA A 360 13.98 -6.05 1.64
C ALA A 360 15.04 -6.92 2.31
N GLY A 361 15.99 -7.43 1.52
CA GLY A 361 17.12 -8.22 2.03
C GLY A 361 18.26 -7.35 2.57
N ALA A 362 19.25 -7.96 3.21
CA ALA A 362 20.39 -7.24 3.79
C ALA A 362 21.19 -6.42 2.75
N GLY A 363 21.32 -6.89 1.51
CA GLY A 363 21.94 -6.11 0.44
C GLY A 363 21.24 -4.78 0.19
N TRP A 364 19.92 -4.72 0.41
CA TRP A 364 19.10 -3.58 -0.01
C TRP A 364 19.31 -2.47 0.98
N PHE A 365 19.36 -2.86 2.25
CA PHE A 365 19.74 -2.01 3.35
C PHE A 365 21.21 -1.58 3.28
N TRP A 366 22.12 -2.42 2.77
CA TRP A 366 23.46 -1.97 2.43
C TRP A 366 23.44 -0.89 1.34
N ALA A 367 22.73 -1.13 0.23
CA ALA A 367 22.61 -0.15 -0.85
C ALA A 367 21.98 1.16 -0.35
N LEU A 368 20.92 1.08 0.47
CA LEU A 368 20.32 2.22 1.16
C LEU A 368 21.34 2.96 2.03
N SER A 369 22.19 2.25 2.78
CA SER A 369 23.22 2.87 3.63
C SER A 369 24.23 3.71 2.86
N GLN A 370 24.47 3.37 1.58
CA GLN A 370 25.36 4.11 0.69
C GLN A 370 24.61 5.22 -0.06
N TYR A 371 23.38 4.94 -0.48
CA TYR A 371 22.55 5.84 -1.28
C TYR A 371 21.94 6.98 -0.46
N ASP A 372 21.33 6.67 0.68
CA ASP A 372 20.74 7.63 1.61
C ASP A 372 21.20 7.36 3.06
N PRO A 373 22.38 7.91 3.44
CA PRO A 373 22.91 7.75 4.79
C PRO A 373 22.04 8.39 5.88
N GLN A 374 21.16 9.32 5.55
CA GLN A 374 20.25 9.94 6.53
C GLN A 374 19.11 8.99 6.87
N MET A 375 18.46 8.44 5.85
CA MET A 375 17.42 7.42 6.03
C MET A 375 17.97 6.17 6.70
N TRP A 376 19.19 5.75 6.35
CA TRP A 376 19.88 4.66 7.04
C TRP A 376 20.05 4.92 8.54
N ARG A 377 20.52 6.12 8.92
CA ARG A 377 20.63 6.50 10.34
C ARG A 377 19.29 6.54 11.05
N LEU A 378 18.23 6.98 10.37
CA LEU A 378 16.87 6.93 10.91
C LEU A 378 16.45 5.47 11.17
N LEU A 379 16.68 4.59 10.21
CA LEU A 379 16.36 3.16 10.29
C LEU A 379 17.07 2.47 11.45
N LEU A 380 18.37 2.73 11.63
CA LEU A 380 19.13 2.18 12.76
C LEU A 380 18.61 2.68 14.11
N ARG A 381 18.28 3.98 14.23
CA ARG A 381 17.67 4.52 15.45
C ARG A 381 16.31 3.90 15.74
N SER A 382 15.51 3.68 14.69
CA SER A 382 14.22 3.00 14.82
C SER A 382 14.39 1.55 15.26
N GLU A 383 15.35 0.81 14.70
CA GLU A 383 15.67 -0.55 15.17
C GLU A 383 16.09 -0.55 16.65
N GLN A 384 17.01 0.34 17.05
CA GLN A 384 17.46 0.45 18.43
C GLN A 384 16.30 0.72 19.40
N GLU A 385 15.42 1.65 19.05
CA GLU A 385 14.25 1.96 19.89
C GLU A 385 13.26 0.79 19.95
N MET A 386 13.09 0.04 18.85
CA MET A 386 12.25 -1.15 18.86
C MET A 386 12.85 -2.28 19.69
N VAL A 387 14.15 -2.55 19.57
CA VAL A 387 14.87 -3.54 20.38
C VAL A 387 14.83 -3.16 21.86
N ARG A 388 14.98 -1.87 22.19
CA ARG A 388 14.86 -1.37 23.57
C ARG A 388 13.48 -1.68 24.17
N ARG A 389 12.41 -1.58 23.37
CA ARG A 389 11.03 -1.85 23.81
C ARG A 389 10.66 -3.32 23.79
N ASN A 390 11.24 -4.08 22.87
CA ASN A 390 11.06 -5.50 22.74
C ASN A 390 12.38 -6.14 22.30
N PRO A 391 13.16 -6.71 23.24
CA PRO A 391 14.44 -7.34 22.94
C PRO A 391 14.37 -8.53 21.98
N LEU A 392 13.16 -9.03 21.66
CA LEU A 392 12.95 -10.10 20.67
C LEU A 392 12.73 -9.56 19.25
N TYR A 393 12.76 -8.25 19.05
CA TYR A 393 12.59 -7.62 17.74
C TYR A 393 13.85 -7.75 16.86
N THR A 394 13.66 -8.00 15.56
CA THR A 394 14.71 -7.89 14.54
C THR A 394 14.15 -7.27 13.26
N PHE A 395 14.82 -6.27 12.67
CA PHE A 395 14.34 -5.53 11.49
C PHE A 395 14.34 -6.37 10.19
N LEU A 396 15.14 -7.44 10.15
CA LEU A 396 15.19 -8.37 9.04
C LEU A 396 14.67 -9.72 9.52
N GLY A 397 13.65 -10.24 8.85
CA GLY A 397 13.08 -11.54 9.15
C GLY A 397 14.13 -12.65 9.27
N GLY A 398 13.83 -13.65 10.08
CA GLY A 398 14.69 -14.80 10.37
C GLY A 398 14.34 -15.41 11.72
N LYS A 399 14.62 -16.70 11.93
CA LYS A 399 14.51 -17.32 13.27
C LYS A 399 15.30 -16.46 14.29
N PRO A 400 14.91 -16.36 15.57
CA PRO A 400 15.79 -15.80 16.59
C PRO A 400 17.05 -16.68 16.66
N LEU A 401 18.15 -16.26 16.04
CA LEU A 401 19.32 -17.09 15.82
C LEU A 401 20.32 -17.03 16.98
N LYS A 402 19.84 -17.24 18.21
CA LYS A 402 20.74 -17.49 19.36
C LYS A 402 21.61 -18.74 19.13
N SER A 403 21.13 -19.71 18.35
CA SER A 403 21.83 -20.99 18.13
C SER A 403 22.79 -21.02 16.92
N LEU A 404 22.89 -19.98 16.10
CA LEU A 404 23.71 -20.01 14.86
C LEU A 404 24.82 -18.94 14.79
N GLY A 405 25.10 -18.20 15.88
CA GLY A 405 26.20 -17.20 15.90
C GLY A 405 26.06 -16.06 14.88
N ARG A 406 24.82 -15.73 14.45
CA ARG A 406 24.56 -14.75 13.39
C ARG A 406 24.26 -13.34 13.92
N PRO A 407 24.49 -12.29 13.11
CA PRO A 407 24.15 -10.88 13.39
C PRO A 407 22.81 -10.64 14.10
N LYS A 408 22.83 -9.89 15.20
CA LYS A 408 21.68 -9.53 16.05
C LYS A 408 20.96 -8.28 15.58
N THR A 409 21.68 -7.38 14.90
CA THR A 409 21.18 -6.07 14.43
C THR A 409 21.17 -5.98 12.91
N LEU A 410 20.41 -5.03 12.38
CA LEU A 410 20.40 -4.68 10.97
C LEU A 410 21.80 -4.29 10.47
N GLN A 411 22.53 -3.49 11.26
CA GLN A 411 23.90 -3.08 10.92
C GLN A 411 24.83 -4.29 10.80
N GLU A 412 24.80 -5.21 11.75
CA GLU A 412 25.64 -6.43 11.69
C GLU A 412 25.25 -7.30 10.49
N ARG A 413 23.96 -7.36 10.11
CA ARG A 413 23.51 -8.11 8.93
C ARG A 413 23.99 -7.49 7.63
N VAL A 414 23.93 -6.16 7.54
CA VAL A 414 24.49 -5.40 6.41
C VAL A 414 26.00 -5.63 6.31
N ASN A 415 26.72 -5.56 7.43
CA ASN A 415 28.17 -5.80 7.47
C ASN A 415 28.51 -7.23 7.01
N TYR A 416 27.78 -8.23 7.53
CA TYR A 416 27.96 -9.63 7.14
C TYR A 416 27.67 -9.86 5.65
N TRP A 417 26.58 -9.28 5.13
CA TRP A 417 26.27 -9.34 3.70
C TRP A 417 27.38 -8.69 2.87
N ARG A 418 27.89 -7.54 3.30
CA ARG A 418 28.97 -6.82 2.60
C ARG A 418 30.27 -7.61 2.57
N GLN A 419 30.67 -8.24 3.68
CA GLN A 419 31.85 -9.11 3.74
C GLN A 419 31.78 -10.26 2.73
N ARG A 420 30.58 -10.82 2.50
CA ARG A 420 30.37 -11.90 1.53
C ARG A 420 30.21 -11.41 0.09
N ASN A 421 29.98 -10.12 -0.12
CA ASN A 421 29.71 -9.51 -1.42
C ASN A 421 30.58 -8.24 -1.62
N PRO A 422 31.92 -8.36 -1.54
CA PRO A 422 32.81 -7.19 -1.54
C PRO A 422 32.83 -6.43 -2.86
N THR A 423 32.49 -7.08 -3.97
CA THR A 423 32.50 -6.49 -5.32
C THR A 423 31.16 -5.91 -5.75
N MET A 424 30.07 -6.14 -5.00
CA MET A 424 28.76 -5.61 -5.37
C MET A 424 28.74 -4.09 -5.30
N THR A 425 28.15 -3.44 -6.30
CA THR A 425 27.89 -1.99 -6.30
C THR A 425 26.46 -1.70 -5.85
N VAL A 426 26.17 -0.43 -5.50
CA VAL A 426 24.80 0.02 -5.18
C VAL A 426 23.86 -0.24 -6.37
N ASN A 427 24.33 0.03 -7.58
CA ASN A 427 23.57 -0.22 -8.81
C ASN A 427 23.32 -1.71 -9.01
N ASP A 428 24.31 -2.58 -8.79
CA ASP A 428 24.08 -4.03 -8.86
C ASP A 428 22.93 -4.47 -7.96
N VAL A 429 22.85 -3.92 -6.75
CA VAL A 429 21.81 -4.30 -5.79
C VAL A 429 20.43 -3.76 -6.16
N PHE A 430 20.35 -2.53 -6.67
CA PHE A 430 19.08 -1.94 -7.07
C PHE A 430 18.60 -2.45 -8.44
N ASP A 431 19.51 -2.80 -9.36
CA ASP A 431 19.21 -3.33 -10.70
C ASP A 431 18.96 -4.83 -10.74
N LYS A 432 19.89 -5.61 -10.17
CA LYS A 432 19.77 -7.07 -10.09
C LYS A 432 18.88 -7.38 -8.92
N GLY A 433 17.70 -7.89 -9.21
CA GLY A 433 16.78 -8.33 -8.19
C GLY A 433 17.46 -9.15 -7.09
N TYR A 434 16.86 -9.08 -5.91
CA TYR A 434 16.79 -10.17 -4.93
C TYR A 434 16.28 -11.51 -5.52
N SER A 435 16.18 -11.62 -6.85
CA SER A 435 15.64 -12.70 -7.66
C SER A 435 16.57 -13.88 -7.88
N ARG A 436 17.81 -13.85 -7.38
CA ARG A 436 18.53 -15.12 -7.24
C ARG A 436 18.02 -15.88 -6.03
N LYS A 437 17.07 -16.78 -6.30
CA LYS A 437 16.95 -18.13 -5.70
C LYS A 437 18.26 -18.97 -5.76
N GLY A 438 19.44 -18.33 -5.85
CA GLY A 438 20.76 -18.96 -5.99
C GLY A 438 21.84 -18.41 -5.06
N SER A 439 21.55 -17.45 -4.17
CA SER A 439 22.51 -17.02 -3.12
C SER A 439 22.05 -17.35 -1.70
N TYR A 440 20.92 -18.05 -1.56
CA TYR A 440 20.48 -18.68 -0.31
C TYR A 440 20.42 -20.21 -0.37
N ASN A 441 20.91 -20.83 -1.46
CA ASN A 441 21.28 -22.25 -1.47
C ASN A 441 22.80 -22.36 -1.39
N HIS A 442 23.28 -22.80 -0.22
CA HIS A 442 24.25 -23.88 0.00
C HIS A 442 25.54 -24.07 -0.83
N GLU A 443 25.84 -23.33 -1.91
CA GLU A 443 26.95 -23.68 -2.82
C GLU A 443 28.17 -22.74 -2.82
N ILE A 444 28.31 -21.86 -1.81
CA ILE A 444 29.62 -21.30 -1.45
C ILE A 444 29.81 -21.42 0.07
N CYS A 445 29.69 -22.67 0.53
CA CYS A 445 30.33 -23.16 1.74
C CYS A 445 30.59 -24.65 1.53
N GLY A 446 31.76 -25.00 0.99
CA GLY A 446 32.22 -26.39 0.87
C GLY A 446 32.51 -27.07 2.22
N VAL A 447 31.87 -26.66 3.32
CA VAL A 447 32.15 -27.13 4.69
C VAL A 447 30.88 -27.45 5.50
N CYS A 448 29.67 -27.41 4.91
CA CYS A 448 28.45 -27.75 5.66
C CYS A 448 27.57 -28.74 4.88
N GLY A 449 27.64 -30.01 5.28
CA GLY A 449 26.99 -31.16 4.67
C GLY A 449 25.49 -30.98 4.43
N GLY A 450 25.05 -31.51 3.27
CA GLY A 450 23.69 -31.45 2.79
C GLY A 450 22.74 -32.40 3.52
N TYR A 451 21.50 -31.95 3.68
CA TYR A 451 20.33 -32.82 3.79
C TYR A 451 19.45 -32.52 2.57
N GLY A 452 19.53 -33.39 1.58
CA GLY A 452 18.66 -33.38 0.43
C GLY A 452 17.28 -33.89 0.83
N TYR A 453 16.24 -33.10 0.55
CA TYR A 453 14.88 -33.63 0.41
C TYR A 453 14.72 -34.07 -1.04
N GLY A 454 14.72 -35.39 -1.25
CA GLY A 454 14.27 -35.99 -2.49
C GLY A 454 12.78 -35.69 -2.70
N LEU A 455 12.45 -35.16 -3.87
CA LEU A 455 11.10 -35.17 -4.40
C LEU A 455 10.88 -36.52 -5.11
N LYS A 456 9.85 -37.24 -4.68
CA LYS A 456 9.09 -38.14 -5.55
C LYS A 456 7.98 -37.35 -6.19
#